data_AF-A0A1M7BS60-F1
#
_entry.id   AF-A0A1M7BS60-F1
#
_cell.length_a   1.000
_cell.length_b   1.000
_cell.length_c   1.000
_cell.angle_alpha   90.00
_cell.angle_beta   90.00
_cell.angle_gamma   90.00
#
_symmetry.space_group_name_H-M   'P 1'
#
loop_
_entity.id
_entity.type
_entity.pdbx_description
1 polymer ?
#
loop_
_entity_poly.entity_id
_entity_poly.type
_entity_poly.pdbx_seq_one_letter_code
_entity_poly.pdbx_strand_id
1 'polypeptide(L)'
;MPTLHWIGKDKIINHHQDVPYKVLNHEYGFSPLAPKGGTKTEVNSGNMIINGDNLEALKSLLPKYEGKVNCIYIDPPYNTGNESWVYNDNVNTPQIKKWLGKVVGKESEDLTRHDKWLCMMYPRLKLLHKLLAKDGVIFIWWIQLINANS
;
A
#
# COMPACT_ATOMS: atom_id res chain seq x y z
N MET A 1 -28.32 -3.39 0.88
CA MET A 1 -27.12 -2.67 1.36
C MET A 1 -26.69 -1.70 0.28
N PRO A 2 -26.32 -0.44 0.62
CA PRO A 2 -25.80 0.50 -0.36
C PRO A 2 -24.45 0.00 -0.93
N THR A 3 -24.19 0.28 -2.21
CA THR A 3 -22.95 -0.10 -2.91
C THR A 3 -22.26 1.13 -3.49
N LEU A 4 -20.92 1.15 -3.42
CA LEU A 4 -20.09 2.17 -4.06
C LEU A 4 -19.64 1.68 -5.44
N HIS A 5 -19.86 2.48 -6.48
CA HIS A 5 -19.43 2.23 -7.86
C HIS A 5 -18.38 3.25 -8.29
N TRP A 6 -17.38 2.80 -9.05
CA TRP A 6 -16.27 3.62 -9.57
C TRP A 6 -15.69 2.97 -10.82
N ILE A 7 -15.02 3.74 -11.68
CA ILE A 7 -14.48 3.25 -12.96
C ILE A 7 -13.25 2.36 -12.70
N GLY A 8 -13.13 1.23 -13.41
CA GLY A 8 -12.03 0.27 -13.25
C GLY A 8 -12.18 -0.70 -12.07
N LYS A 9 -13.28 -0.63 -11.30
CA LYS A 9 -13.57 -1.55 -10.18
C LYS A 9 -13.45 -3.02 -10.56
N ASP A 10 -14.10 -3.43 -11.65
CA ASP A 10 -14.16 -4.84 -12.08
C ASP A 10 -12.78 -5.38 -12.50
N LYS A 11 -11.90 -4.49 -12.96
CA LYS A 11 -10.51 -4.82 -13.31
C LYS A 11 -9.63 -5.01 -12.07
N ILE A 12 -9.95 -4.30 -10.99
CA ILE A 12 -9.07 -4.21 -9.80
C ILE A 12 -9.52 -5.09 -8.65
N ILE A 13 -10.80 -5.47 -8.61
CA ILE A 13 -11.38 -6.21 -7.49
C ILE A 13 -10.59 -7.50 -7.17
N ASN A 14 -10.08 -8.16 -8.20
CA ASN A 14 -9.28 -9.39 -8.10
C ASN A 14 -7.78 -9.17 -8.35
N HIS A 15 -7.33 -7.96 -8.65
CA HIS A 15 -5.93 -7.70 -9.04
C HIS A 15 -4.91 -8.12 -7.97
N HIS A 16 -5.28 -8.08 -6.69
CA HIS A 16 -4.46 -8.59 -5.58
C HIS A 16 -4.06 -10.08 -5.74
N GLN A 17 -4.81 -10.86 -6.52
CA GLN A 17 -4.47 -12.24 -6.86
C GLN A 17 -3.33 -12.31 -7.88
N ASP A 18 -3.33 -11.41 -8.87
CA ASP A 18 -2.36 -11.34 -9.97
C ASP A 18 -1.02 -10.71 -9.58
N VAL A 19 -0.94 -10.06 -8.41
CA VAL A 19 0.31 -9.49 -7.90
C VAL A 19 1.35 -10.62 -7.73
N PRO A 20 2.53 -10.52 -8.37
CA PRO A 20 3.53 -11.56 -8.29
C PRO A 20 4.14 -11.62 -6.88
N TYR A 21 4.40 -12.84 -6.42
CA TYR A 21 5.22 -13.05 -5.23
C TYR A 21 6.69 -12.71 -5.54
N LYS A 22 7.35 -11.97 -4.65
CA LYS A 22 8.79 -11.69 -4.73
C LYS A 22 9.51 -12.25 -3.51
N VAL A 23 10.67 -12.88 -3.73
CA VAL A 23 11.54 -13.30 -2.63
C VAL A 23 12.13 -12.06 -1.96
N LEU A 24 12.07 -12.02 -0.62
CA LEU A 24 12.71 -10.96 0.16
C LEU A 24 14.19 -11.29 0.33
N ASN A 25 15.06 -10.42 -0.19
CA ASN A 25 16.51 -10.57 -0.05
C ASN A 25 16.98 -9.76 1.16
N HIS A 26 17.77 -10.38 2.03
CA HIS A 26 18.37 -9.70 3.17
C HIS A 26 19.58 -8.88 2.71
N GLU A 27 19.51 -7.55 2.85
CA GLU A 27 20.59 -6.63 2.49
C GLU A 27 21.37 -6.12 3.71
N TYR A 28 20.67 -5.87 4.82
CA TYR A 28 21.24 -5.19 5.98
C TYR A 28 20.54 -5.58 7.30
N GLY A 29 21.34 -5.82 8.33
CA GLY A 29 20.90 -6.00 9.71
C GLY A 29 21.52 -4.95 10.63
N PHE A 30 20.70 -4.33 11.50
CA PHE A 30 21.19 -3.45 12.56
C PHE A 30 21.29 -4.22 13.89
N SER A 31 22.45 -4.12 14.55
CA SER A 31 22.62 -4.62 15.93
C SER A 31 23.56 -3.69 16.70
N PRO A 32 23.20 -3.29 17.94
CA PRO A 32 24.06 -2.45 18.77
C PRO A 32 25.39 -3.12 19.15
N LEU A 33 25.47 -4.44 19.02
CA LEU A 33 26.69 -5.23 19.29
C LEU A 33 27.59 -5.39 18.05
N ALA A 34 27.12 -5.01 16.86
CA ALA A 34 27.89 -5.13 15.62
C ALA A 34 28.90 -3.96 15.46
N PRO A 35 30.08 -4.21 14.87
CA PRO A 35 31.02 -3.13 14.54
C PRO A 35 30.35 -2.09 13.62
N LYS A 36 30.36 -0.81 14.02
CA LYS A 36 29.65 0.30 13.33
C LYS A 36 28.12 0.16 13.27
N GLY A 37 27.52 -0.69 14.12
CA GLY A 37 26.06 -0.85 14.26
C GLY A 37 25.38 -1.68 13.16
N GLY A 38 26.11 -2.12 12.13
CA GLY A 38 25.56 -2.83 10.98
C GLY A 38 26.24 -4.15 10.69
N THR A 39 25.49 -5.11 10.16
CA THR A 39 25.98 -6.39 9.66
C THR A 39 25.24 -6.81 8.38
N LYS A 40 25.90 -7.62 7.56
CA LYS A 40 25.28 -8.27 6.39
C LYS A 40 24.54 -9.56 6.74
N THR A 41 24.70 -10.06 7.96
CA THR A 41 24.00 -11.26 8.43
C THR A 41 22.66 -10.90 9.07
N GLU A 42 21.71 -11.83 9.08
CA GLU A 42 20.46 -11.64 9.80
C GLU A 42 20.72 -11.50 11.31
N VAL A 43 20.11 -10.47 11.91
CA VAL A 43 20.25 -10.13 13.33
C VAL A 43 19.14 -10.71 14.20
N ASN A 44 18.17 -11.43 13.60
CA ASN A 44 17.04 -12.09 14.28
C ASN A 44 16.33 -11.21 15.32
N SER A 45 16.24 -9.90 15.06
CA SER A 45 15.67 -8.92 15.99
C SER A 45 14.14 -9.00 16.11
N GLY A 46 13.49 -9.80 15.26
CA GLY A 46 12.03 -9.83 15.10
C GLY A 46 11.46 -8.65 14.29
N ASN A 47 12.27 -7.65 13.96
CA ASN A 47 11.86 -6.47 13.19
C ASN A 47 12.36 -6.56 11.75
N MET A 48 11.60 -5.96 10.81
CA MET A 48 11.94 -5.97 9.39
C MET A 48 11.56 -4.63 8.74
N ILE A 49 12.46 -4.12 7.89
CA ILE A 49 12.21 -2.99 7.02
C ILE A 49 12.30 -3.51 5.59
N ILE A 50 11.24 -3.31 4.81
CA ILE A 50 11.17 -3.76 3.41
C ILE A 50 11.20 -2.53 2.52
N ASN A 51 12.14 -2.50 1.57
CA ASN A 51 12.21 -1.49 0.53
C ASN A 51 11.64 -2.05 -0.77
N GLY A 52 10.64 -1.38 -1.35
CA GLY A 52 10.01 -1.77 -2.61
C GLY A 52 8.60 -1.19 -2.75
N ASP A 53 7.90 -1.58 -3.82
CA ASP A 53 6.47 -1.27 -3.93
C ASP A 53 5.70 -2.04 -2.86
N ASN A 54 4.85 -1.32 -2.12
CA ASN A 54 4.10 -1.89 -1.01
C ASN A 54 3.15 -3.01 -1.42
N LEU A 55 2.59 -3.01 -2.64
CA LEU A 55 1.67 -4.04 -3.08
C LEU A 55 2.39 -5.39 -3.24
N GLU A 56 3.58 -5.37 -3.84
CA GLU A 56 4.43 -6.56 -3.98
C GLU A 56 4.98 -7.01 -2.62
N ALA A 57 5.43 -6.07 -1.78
CA ALA A 57 5.89 -6.37 -0.42
C ALA A 57 4.80 -7.07 0.41
N LEU A 58 3.56 -6.56 0.38
CA LEU A 58 2.43 -7.17 1.07
C LEU A 58 2.13 -8.59 0.56
N LYS A 59 2.21 -8.82 -0.76
CA LYS A 59 2.06 -10.15 -1.34
C LYS A 59 3.13 -11.11 -0.83
N SER A 60 4.38 -10.64 -0.75
CA SER A 60 5.52 -11.42 -0.25
C SER A 60 5.43 -11.78 1.23
N LEU A 61 4.66 -11.04 2.03
CA LEU A 61 4.46 -11.32 3.45
C LEU A 61 3.45 -12.45 3.71
N LEU A 62 2.54 -12.72 2.76
CA LEU A 62 1.44 -13.67 2.97
C LEU A 62 1.90 -15.07 3.44
N PRO A 63 2.90 -15.73 2.83
CA PRO A 63 3.27 -17.09 3.21
C PRO A 63 3.67 -17.23 4.69
N LYS A 64 4.21 -16.16 5.29
CA LYS A 64 4.69 -16.15 6.67
C LYS A 64 3.67 -15.55 7.64
N TYR A 65 2.95 -14.51 7.24
CA TYR A 65 2.19 -13.64 8.14
C TYR A 65 0.68 -13.56 7.86
N GLU A 66 0.12 -14.33 6.91
CA GLU A 66 -1.33 -14.40 6.71
C GLU A 66 -2.06 -14.76 8.01
N GLY A 67 -3.04 -13.95 8.41
CA GLY A 67 -3.81 -14.14 9.65
C GLY A 67 -3.04 -13.89 10.95
N LYS A 68 -1.85 -13.26 10.92
CA LYS A 68 -0.97 -13.14 12.10
C LYS A 68 -0.68 -11.70 12.54
N VAL A 69 -1.08 -10.69 11.77
CA VAL A 69 -0.79 -9.30 12.09
C VAL A 69 -1.87 -8.73 13.01
N ASN A 70 -1.50 -8.38 14.24
CA ASN A 70 -2.46 -7.85 15.23
C ASN A 70 -2.86 -6.39 14.97
N CYS A 71 -1.93 -5.57 14.47
CA CYS A 71 -2.17 -4.15 14.26
C CYS A 71 -1.51 -3.70 12.95
N ILE A 72 -2.28 -2.96 12.16
CA ILE A 72 -1.82 -2.32 10.93
C ILE A 72 -2.06 -0.82 11.09
N TYR A 73 -1.04 -0.01 10.87
CA TYR A 73 -1.15 1.44 10.79
C TYR A 73 -0.69 1.88 9.41
N ILE A 74 -1.56 2.56 8.67
CA ILE A 74 -1.22 3.13 7.37
C ILE A 74 -1.64 4.59 7.28
N ASP A 75 -0.82 5.34 6.56
CA ASP A 75 -1.05 6.73 6.24
C ASP A 75 -0.97 6.94 4.72
N PRO A 76 -2.03 6.55 3.97
CA PRO A 76 -2.05 6.64 2.52
C PRO A 76 -2.16 8.11 2.07
N PRO A 77 -1.77 8.45 0.82
CA PRO A 77 -1.95 9.80 0.28
C PRO A 77 -3.42 10.23 0.34
N TYR A 78 -3.70 11.46 0.79
CA TYR A 78 -5.06 11.93 1.11
C TYR A 78 -5.84 12.42 -0.10
N ASN A 79 -5.19 12.49 -1.26
CA ASN A 79 -5.86 12.83 -2.50
C ASN A 79 -6.51 14.23 -2.46
N THR A 80 -5.84 15.18 -1.76
CA THR A 80 -6.37 16.52 -1.44
C THR A 80 -6.52 17.43 -2.66
N GLY A 81 -5.83 17.11 -3.76
CA GLY A 81 -5.80 17.95 -4.96
C GLY A 81 -5.01 19.25 -4.81
N ASN A 82 -4.31 19.45 -3.68
CA ASN A 82 -3.51 20.64 -3.43
C ASN A 82 -2.04 20.35 -3.77
N GLU A 83 -1.50 21.02 -4.80
CA GLU A 83 -0.17 20.77 -5.36
C GLU A 83 0.97 21.37 -4.52
N SER A 84 0.65 22.15 -3.47
CA SER A 84 1.62 22.90 -2.66
C SER A 84 1.99 22.23 -1.33
N TRP A 85 1.49 21.03 -1.04
CA TRP A 85 1.83 20.30 0.19
C TRP A 85 3.11 19.47 0.01
N VAL A 86 3.94 19.38 1.05
CA VAL A 86 5.25 18.69 1.11
C VAL A 86 5.17 17.17 0.82
N TYR A 87 3.97 16.62 0.69
CA TYR A 87 3.67 15.20 0.51
C TYR A 87 3.17 15.01 -0.91
N ASN A 88 3.86 14.15 -1.66
CA ASN A 88 3.58 13.88 -3.07
C ASN A 88 2.28 13.07 -3.19
N ASP A 89 1.14 13.76 -3.08
CA ASP A 89 -0.24 13.29 -3.17
C ASP A 89 -0.63 12.78 -4.57
N ASN A 90 0.37 12.45 -5.38
CA ASN A 90 0.27 12.37 -6.81
C ASN A 90 -0.06 10.94 -7.26
N VAL A 91 -1.33 10.58 -7.21
CA VAL A 91 -1.86 9.46 -8.02
C VAL A 91 -1.68 9.70 -9.54
N ASN A 92 -1.25 10.89 -9.95
CA ASN A 92 -0.89 11.21 -11.33
C ASN A 92 0.63 11.11 -11.61
N THR A 93 1.44 10.53 -10.71
CA THR A 93 2.83 10.23 -11.05
C THR A 93 2.90 9.35 -12.31
N PRO A 94 3.96 9.49 -13.15
CA PRO A 94 4.11 8.68 -14.35
C PRO A 94 4.05 7.17 -14.08
N GLN A 95 4.56 6.75 -12.92
CA GLN A 95 4.56 5.36 -12.50
C GLN A 95 3.14 4.84 -12.23
N ILE A 96 2.31 5.60 -11.50
CA ILE A 96 0.92 5.21 -11.21
C ILE A 96 0.08 5.27 -12.49
N LYS A 97 0.26 6.28 -13.35
CA LYS A 97 -0.42 6.33 -14.66
C LYS A 97 -0.09 5.12 -15.53
N LYS A 98 1.18 4.73 -15.60
CA LYS A 98 1.60 3.54 -16.34
C LYS A 98 0.99 2.26 -15.77
N TRP A 99 0.95 2.15 -14.44
CA TRP A 99 0.32 1.00 -13.78
C TRP A 99 -1.20 0.96 -14.03
N LEU A 100 -1.90 2.09 -13.89
CA LEU A 100 -3.34 2.20 -14.20
C LEU A 100 -3.63 1.86 -15.66
N GLY A 101 -2.83 2.36 -16.61
CA GLY A 101 -2.97 2.01 -18.02
C GLY A 101 -2.76 0.52 -18.29
N LYS A 102 -1.84 -0.12 -17.57
CA LYS A 102 -1.60 -1.57 -17.67
C LYS A 102 -2.74 -2.40 -17.05
N VAL A 103 -3.32 -1.98 -15.92
CA VAL A 103 -4.28 -2.77 -15.15
C VAL A 103 -5.73 -2.49 -15.55
N VAL A 104 -6.09 -1.22 -15.71
CA VAL A 104 -7.45 -0.77 -16.05
C VAL A 104 -7.65 -0.68 -17.58
N GLY A 105 -6.57 -0.46 -18.35
CA GLY A 105 -6.64 -0.39 -19.81
C GLY A 105 -7.06 0.99 -20.31
N LYS A 106 -7.78 1.05 -21.44
CA LYS A 106 -8.22 2.32 -22.07
C LYS A 106 -9.07 3.20 -21.15
N GLU A 107 -9.87 2.57 -20.28
CA GLU A 107 -10.68 3.25 -19.26
C GLU A 107 -9.83 4.04 -18.25
N SER A 108 -8.50 3.81 -18.20
CA SER A 108 -7.60 4.57 -17.32
C SER A 108 -7.50 6.07 -17.66
N GLU A 109 -7.81 6.44 -18.91
CA GLU A 109 -7.77 7.83 -19.39
C GLU A 109 -8.92 8.68 -18.79
N ASP A 110 -10.06 8.04 -18.52
CA ASP A 110 -11.27 8.69 -18.01
C ASP A 110 -11.36 8.69 -16.47
N LEU A 111 -10.36 8.14 -15.76
CA LEU A 111 -10.43 8.02 -14.31
C LEU A 111 -10.38 9.38 -13.61
N THR A 112 -11.39 9.63 -12.78
CA THR A 112 -11.37 10.77 -11.86
C THR A 112 -10.29 10.58 -10.80
N ARG A 113 -10.00 11.66 -10.06
CA ARG A 113 -9.08 11.63 -8.92
C ARG A 113 -9.48 10.57 -7.87
N HIS A 114 -10.78 10.39 -7.64
CA HIS A 114 -11.29 9.40 -6.68
C HIS A 114 -11.18 7.98 -7.23
N ASP A 115 -11.48 7.76 -8.51
CA ASP A 115 -11.33 6.44 -9.13
C ASP A 115 -9.87 5.97 -9.05
N LYS A 116 -8.89 6.82 -9.41
CA LYS A 116 -7.45 6.50 -9.33
C LYS A 116 -7.02 6.07 -7.94
N TRP A 117 -7.48 6.79 -6.91
CA TRP A 117 -7.15 6.48 -5.53
C TRP A 117 -7.78 5.15 -5.08
N LEU A 118 -9.06 4.92 -5.40
CA LEU A 118 -9.74 3.67 -5.10
C LEU A 118 -9.07 2.48 -5.80
N CYS A 119 -8.74 2.65 -7.09
CA CYS A 119 -7.99 1.69 -7.89
C CYS A 119 -6.65 1.31 -7.25
N MET A 120 -5.92 2.30 -6.72
CA MET A 120 -4.64 2.09 -6.06
C MET A 120 -4.79 1.43 -4.68
N MET A 121 -5.75 1.87 -3.86
CA MET A 121 -5.89 1.42 -2.48
C MET A 121 -6.59 0.08 -2.32
N TYR A 122 -7.58 -0.22 -3.16
CA TYR A 122 -8.38 -1.44 -3.04
C TYR A 122 -7.55 -2.74 -2.96
N PRO A 123 -6.59 -3.02 -3.88
CA PRO A 123 -5.81 -4.26 -3.81
C PRO A 123 -4.88 -4.29 -2.59
N ARG A 124 -4.40 -3.12 -2.12
CA ARG A 124 -3.57 -3.00 -0.91
C ARG A 124 -4.37 -3.35 0.34
N LEU A 125 -5.57 -2.78 0.48
CA LEU A 125 -6.48 -3.07 1.60
C LEU A 125 -6.89 -4.55 1.62
N LYS A 126 -7.09 -5.18 0.46
CA LYS A 126 -7.35 -6.62 0.38
C LYS A 126 -6.19 -7.46 0.91
N LEU A 127 -4.94 -7.12 0.58
CA LEU A 127 -3.76 -7.81 1.11
C LEU A 127 -3.55 -7.54 2.60
N LEU A 128 -3.73 -6.30 3.05
CA LEU A 128 -3.65 -5.94 4.47
C LEU A 128 -4.68 -6.72 5.29
N HIS A 129 -5.92 -6.85 4.80
CA HIS A 129 -6.96 -7.65 5.46
C HIS A 129 -6.59 -9.13 5.54
N LYS A 130 -5.92 -9.69 4.53
CA LYS A 130 -5.43 -11.08 4.58
C LYS A 130 -4.34 -11.28 5.64
N LEU A 131 -3.46 -10.30 5.82
CA LEU A 131 -2.42 -10.35 6.84
C LEU A 131 -2.99 -10.22 8.26
N LEU A 132 -4.12 -9.52 8.40
CA LEU A 132 -4.73 -9.23 9.70
C LEU A 132 -5.16 -10.51 10.42
N ALA A 133 -4.84 -10.60 11.71
CA ALA A 133 -5.37 -11.64 12.58
C ALA A 133 -6.89 -11.51 12.75
N LYS A 134 -7.53 -12.58 13.22
CA LYS A 134 -9.00 -12.63 13.42
C LYS A 134 -9.53 -11.44 14.23
N ASP A 135 -8.81 -11.05 15.28
CA ASP A 135 -9.15 -9.94 16.18
C ASP A 135 -8.21 -8.73 15.98
N GLY A 136 -7.51 -8.69 14.83
CA GLY A 136 -6.60 -7.60 14.52
C GLY A 136 -7.33 -6.32 14.14
N VAL A 137 -6.63 -5.20 14.25
CA VAL A 137 -7.15 -3.86 13.96
C VAL A 137 -6.33 -3.16 12.89
N ILE A 138 -7.01 -2.40 12.03
CA ILE A 138 -6.38 -1.54 11.04
C ILE A 138 -6.75 -0.08 11.30
N PHE A 139 -5.73 0.76 11.46
CA PHE A 139 -5.85 2.20 11.55
C PHE A 139 -5.42 2.81 10.23
N ILE A 140 -6.31 3.61 9.64
CA ILE A 140 -6.06 4.33 8.40
C ILE A 140 -6.19 5.80 8.74
N TRP A 141 -5.08 6.53 8.68
CA TRP A 141 -5.13 7.98 8.88
C TRP A 141 -5.63 8.66 7.61
N TRP A 142 -6.52 9.65 7.80
CA TRP A 142 -7.08 10.45 6.71
C TRP A 142 -7.14 11.90 7.17
N ILE A 143 -6.40 12.78 6.51
CA ILE A 143 -6.59 14.21 6.70
C ILE A 143 -7.72 14.66 5.78
N GLN A 144 -8.85 15.03 6.38
CA GLN A 144 -9.75 15.95 5.73
C GLN A 144 -9.20 17.33 6.04
N LEU A 145 -8.70 18.06 5.04
CA LEU A 145 -8.44 19.48 5.19
C LEU A 145 -9.76 20.12 5.63
N ILE A 146 -9.87 20.40 6.92
CA ILE A 146 -10.94 21.22 7.49
C ILE A 146 -10.71 22.62 6.92
N ASN A 147 -11.34 22.92 5.79
CA ASN A 147 -11.87 24.25 5.58
C ASN A 147 -13.36 24.19 5.96
N ALA A 148 -13.61 24.03 7.26
CA ALA A 148 -14.79 24.61 7.86
C ALA A 148 -14.53 26.11 7.98
N ASN A 149 -14.68 26.82 6.86
CA ASN A 149 -14.94 28.25 6.96
C ASN A 149 -16.39 28.38 7.43
N SER A 150 -16.50 28.73 8.71
CA SER A 150 -17.63 29.43 9.32
C SER A 150 -18.11 30.61 8.48
#